data_AF-A0A380BDF2-F1
#
_entry.id   AF-A0A380BDF2-F1
#
_cell.length_a   1.000
_cell.length_b   1.000
_cell.length_c   1.000
_cell.angle_alpha   90.00
_cell.angle_beta   90.00
_cell.angle_gamma   90.00
#
_symmetry.space_group_name_H-M   'P 1'
#
loop_
_entity.id
_entity.type
_entity.pdbx_description
1 polymer ?
#
loop_
_entity_poly.entity_id
_entity_poly.type
_entity_poly.pdbx_seq_one_letter_code
_entity_poly.pdbx_strand_id
1 'polypeptide(L)'
;MFEIDTLILSPSRIILLEVKNYYGTVYFDEELGKTIRVSPTGKKDYFDCAIHQLIRTEAALSRWFDKRNITIPIESILVMANQQTIISEIPKTVPVKYRKQLPRYISGLPKIPTILSCEEITRVAQKIEDSSQENYRLACERFNFQPSELKSGVLCSDCNGLMNRKRGQKWRCLNCGKYATQELYKALEDWFLLIKPTISNAECRAFLNLNSKYAASIILRHSKLSRKGKPPKTYYFYADKEQLYRK
;
A
#
# COMPACT_ATOMS: atom_id res chain seq x y z
N MET A 1 12.10 -10.12 -8.30
CA MET A 1 11.19 -9.12 -7.71
C MET A 1 11.17 -9.37 -6.21
N PHE A 2 11.30 -8.32 -5.40
CA PHE A 2 11.27 -8.39 -3.93
C PHE A 2 10.51 -7.18 -3.39
N GLU A 3 10.02 -7.27 -2.16
CA GLU A 3 9.24 -6.24 -1.48
C GLU A 3 10.08 -5.64 -0.35
N ILE A 4 9.97 -4.33 -0.18
CA ILE A 4 10.62 -3.58 0.90
C ILE A 4 9.52 -2.81 1.62
N ASP A 5 9.35 -3.05 2.93
CA ASP A 5 8.38 -2.31 3.74
C ASP A 5 8.84 -0.86 3.94
N THR A 6 10.10 -0.67 4.33
CA THR A 6 10.67 0.67 4.53
C THR A 6 12.18 0.66 4.29
N LEU A 7 12.65 1.68 3.58
CA LEU A 7 14.06 1.90 3.30
C LEU A 7 14.46 3.32 3.72
N ILE A 8 15.51 3.44 4.53
CA ILE A 8 16.10 4.74 4.88
C ILE A 8 17.43 4.86 4.16
N LEU A 9 17.55 5.91 3.35
CA LEU A 9 18.76 6.20 2.59
C LEU A 9 19.59 7.24 3.33
N SER A 10 20.89 6.98 3.47
CA SER A 10 21.87 7.92 4.00
C SER A 10 23.15 7.87 3.17
N PRO A 11 23.90 8.97 3.08
CA PRO A 11 25.25 9.03 2.48
C PRO A 11 26.24 7.96 3.00
N SER A 12 26.06 7.43 4.21
CA SER A 12 27.00 6.49 4.84
C SER A 12 26.49 5.05 4.95
N ARG A 13 25.17 4.82 4.87
CA ARG A 13 24.55 3.48 4.91
C ARG A 13 23.11 3.52 4.43
N ILE A 14 22.59 2.35 4.13
CA ILE A 14 21.17 2.10 3.94
C ILE A 14 20.64 1.36 5.16
N ILE A 15 19.44 1.69 5.62
CA ILE A 15 18.75 0.94 6.68
C ILE A 15 17.49 0.32 6.09
N LEU A 16 17.43 -1.01 6.09
CA LEU A 16 16.30 -1.80 5.63
C LEU A 16 15.45 -2.21 6.84
N LEU A 17 14.19 -1.82 6.86
CA LEU A 17 13.27 -2.19 7.93
C LEU A 17 12.21 -3.15 7.40
N GLU A 18 12.06 -4.30 8.05
CA GLU A 18 10.92 -5.19 7.91
C GLU A 18 9.96 -4.93 9.08
N VAL A 19 8.71 -4.54 8.82
CA VAL A 19 7.78 -4.08 9.85
C VAL A 19 6.66 -5.10 10.05
N LYS A 20 6.61 -5.73 11.22
CA LYS A 20 5.52 -6.67 11.57
C LYS A 20 4.63 -6.11 12.66
N ASN A 21 3.32 -6.26 12.47
CA ASN A 21 2.30 -5.85 13.43
C ASN A 21 1.61 -7.07 14.06
N TYR A 22 2.38 -7.93 14.70
CA TYR A 22 1.84 -9.12 15.36
C TYR A 22 1.13 -8.76 16.68
N TYR A 23 0.37 -9.70 17.23
CA TYR A 23 -0.32 -9.56 18.51
C TYR A 23 -0.13 -10.85 19.32
N GLY A 24 -0.10 -10.73 20.65
CA GLY A 24 0.22 -11.86 21.54
C GLY A 24 1.71 -12.18 21.59
N THR A 25 2.03 -13.45 21.82
CA THR A 25 3.41 -13.94 21.95
C THR A 25 3.93 -14.46 20.62
N VAL A 26 5.12 -14.04 20.22
CA VAL A 26 5.74 -14.39 18.94
C VAL A 26 7.03 -15.17 19.19
N TYR A 27 7.19 -16.23 18.42
CA TYR A 27 8.37 -17.08 18.36
C TYR A 27 8.92 -17.02 16.95
N PHE A 28 10.23 -16.82 16.82
CA PHE A 28 10.93 -16.88 15.55
C PHE A 28 11.72 -18.19 15.54
N ASP A 29 11.19 -19.19 14.84
CA ASP A 29 11.85 -20.47 14.64
C ASP A 29 12.63 -20.39 13.32
N GLU A 30 13.89 -19.98 13.41
CA GLU A 30 14.77 -19.82 12.26
C GLU A 30 15.14 -21.18 11.65
N GLU A 31 15.26 -22.25 12.45
CA GLU A 31 15.58 -23.58 11.95
C GLU A 31 14.46 -24.15 11.07
N LEU A 32 13.21 -24.05 11.52
CA LEU A 32 12.04 -24.46 10.74
C LEU A 32 11.62 -23.41 9.70
N GLY A 33 12.21 -22.22 9.74
CA GLY A 33 11.84 -21.11 8.87
C GLY A 33 10.41 -20.63 9.10
N LYS A 34 9.93 -20.65 10.35
CA LYS A 34 8.58 -20.21 10.72
C LYS A 34 8.56 -19.11 11.77
N THR A 35 7.57 -18.23 11.67
CA THR A 35 7.17 -17.35 12.76
C THR A 35 5.86 -17.86 13.34
N ILE A 36 5.85 -18.15 14.64
CA ILE A 36 4.70 -18.70 15.35
C ILE A 36 4.12 -17.60 16.22
N ARG A 37 2.83 -17.34 16.08
CA ARG A 37 2.09 -16.38 16.93
C ARG A 37 1.13 -17.15 17.81
N VAL A 38 1.16 -16.87 19.10
CA VAL A 38 0.24 -17.43 20.10
C VAL A 38 -0.64 -16.30 20.63
N SER A 39 -1.96 -16.41 20.40
CA SER A 39 -2.93 -15.46 20.94
C SER A 39 -3.05 -15.59 22.46
N PRO A 40 -3.63 -14.60 23.16
CA PRO A 40 -3.95 -14.72 24.59
C PRO A 40 -4.89 -15.89 24.92
N THR A 41 -5.67 -16.36 23.94
CA THR A 41 -6.56 -17.52 24.07
C THR A 41 -5.85 -18.86 23.80
N GLY A 42 -4.54 -18.84 23.51
CA GLY A 42 -3.74 -20.03 23.23
C GLY A 42 -3.78 -20.52 21.78
N LYS A 43 -4.51 -19.85 20.88
CA LYS A 43 -4.54 -20.20 19.46
C LYS A 43 -3.19 -19.91 18.82
N LYS A 44 -2.66 -20.87 18.05
CA LYS A 44 -1.42 -20.74 17.29
C LYS A 44 -1.70 -20.46 15.82
N ASP A 45 -1.04 -19.44 15.28
CA ASP A 45 -0.97 -19.16 13.85
C ASP A 45 0.49 -19.28 13.38
N TYR A 46 0.70 -19.81 12.18
CA TYR A 46 2.01 -20.05 11.61
C TYR A 46 2.19 -19.22 10.34
N PHE A 47 3.30 -18.52 10.27
CA PHE A 47 3.70 -17.68 9.14
C PHE A 47 5.10 -18.07 8.68
N ASP A 48 5.48 -17.62 7.50
CA ASP A 48 6.88 -17.70 7.08
C ASP A 48 7.76 -16.85 7.99
N CYS A 49 9.00 -17.29 8.19
CA CYS A 49 9.92 -16.59 9.09
C CYS A 49 10.21 -15.17 8.60
N ALA A 50 9.84 -14.18 9.43
CA ALA A 50 10.09 -12.77 9.15
C ALA A 50 11.59 -12.45 9.05
N ILE A 51 12.44 -13.19 9.76
CA ILE A 51 13.90 -13.02 9.69
C ILE A 51 14.44 -13.50 8.36
N HIS A 52 14.02 -14.70 7.93
CA HIS A 52 14.41 -15.20 6.62
C HIS A 52 13.88 -14.30 5.49
N GLN A 53 12.68 -13.72 5.66
CA GLN A 53 12.16 -12.72 4.73
C GLN A 53 13.11 -11.52 4.64
N LEU A 54 13.48 -10.93 5.78
CA LEU A 54 14.38 -9.78 5.85
C LEU A 54 15.76 -10.09 5.22
N ILE A 55 16.37 -11.23 5.55
CA ILE A 55 17.67 -11.65 4.98
C ILE A 55 17.59 -11.81 3.46
N ARG A 56 16.52 -12.43 2.95
CA ARG A 56 16.32 -12.56 1.49
C ARG A 56 16.17 -11.21 0.82
N THR A 57 15.43 -10.29 1.43
CA THR A 57 15.23 -8.93 0.93
C THR A 57 16.54 -8.15 0.92
N GLU A 58 17.34 -8.23 1.99
CA GLU A 58 18.67 -7.62 2.06
C GLU A 58 19.58 -8.14 0.94
N ALA A 59 19.68 -9.47 0.78
CA ALA A 59 20.50 -10.07 -0.27
C ALA A 59 20.02 -9.68 -1.68
N ALA A 60 18.71 -9.52 -1.88
CA ALA A 60 18.16 -9.06 -3.16
C ALA A 60 18.46 -7.57 -3.42
N LEU A 61 18.39 -6.74 -2.39
CA LEU A 61 18.71 -5.33 -2.44
C LEU A 61 20.21 -5.10 -2.68
N SER A 62 21.09 -5.83 -1.99
CA SER A 62 22.53 -5.82 -2.23
C SER A 62 22.85 -6.15 -3.69
N ARG A 63 22.30 -7.24 -4.23
CA ARG A 63 22.47 -7.56 -5.67
C ARG A 63 21.94 -6.47 -6.60
N TRP A 64 20.90 -5.73 -6.21
CA TRP A 64 20.37 -4.62 -7.01
C TRP A 64 21.34 -3.43 -7.05
N PHE A 65 22.02 -3.15 -5.92
CA PHE A 65 23.07 -2.14 -5.82
C PHE A 65 24.36 -2.56 -6.56
N ASP A 66 24.78 -3.81 -6.40
CA ASP A 66 26.00 -4.34 -7.06
C ASP A 66 25.91 -4.22 -8.58
N LYS A 67 24.74 -4.55 -9.16
CA LYS A 67 24.48 -4.40 -10.61
C LYS A 67 24.59 -2.96 -11.11
N ARG A 68 24.63 -1.99 -10.21
CA ARG A 68 24.74 -0.54 -10.50
C ARG A 68 26.07 0.05 -10.02
N ASN A 69 27.01 -0.80 -9.61
CA ASN A 69 28.31 -0.42 -9.06
C ASN A 69 28.20 0.53 -7.84
N ILE A 70 27.19 0.30 -7.00
CA ILE A 70 27.01 1.05 -5.75
C ILE A 70 27.40 0.14 -4.60
N THR A 71 28.44 0.52 -3.85
CA THR A 71 28.88 -0.21 -2.66
C THR A 71 28.59 0.62 -1.43
N ILE A 72 27.57 0.23 -0.66
CA ILE A 72 27.14 0.91 0.56
C ILE A 72 26.62 -0.13 1.55
N PRO A 73 26.96 -0.05 2.84
CA PRO A 73 26.49 -1.03 3.82
C PRO A 73 24.98 -0.93 4.00
N ILE A 74 24.34 -2.08 4.14
CA ILE A 74 22.90 -2.22 4.42
C ILE A 74 22.76 -2.77 5.84
N GLU A 75 22.05 -2.04 6.70
CA GLU A 75 21.70 -2.45 8.05
C GLU A 75 20.24 -2.91 8.08
N SER A 76 20.01 -4.20 8.32
CA SER A 76 18.67 -4.80 8.33
C SER A 76 18.11 -4.89 9.74
N ILE A 77 16.89 -4.40 9.96
CA ILE A 77 16.25 -4.39 11.28
C ILE A 77 14.83 -4.93 11.17
N LEU A 78 14.48 -5.90 12.01
CA LEU A 78 13.11 -6.37 12.17
C LEU A 78 12.39 -5.50 13.21
N VAL A 79 11.31 -4.82 12.81
CA VAL A 79 10.59 -3.87 13.65
C VAL A 79 9.22 -4.41 14.05
N MET A 80 8.99 -4.55 15.35
CA MET A 80 7.66 -4.83 15.91
C MET A 80 6.88 -3.52 16.05
N ALA A 81 5.89 -3.33 15.19
CA ALA A 81 5.02 -2.16 15.21
C ALA A 81 4.12 -2.14 16.45
N ASN A 82 3.63 -3.31 16.88
CA ASN A 82 2.84 -3.44 18.09
C ASN A 82 3.74 -3.53 19.33
N GLN A 83 3.57 -2.61 20.28
CA GLN A 83 4.35 -2.58 21.52
C GLN A 83 3.89 -3.61 22.56
N GLN A 84 2.72 -4.20 22.37
CA GLN A 84 2.16 -5.23 23.24
C GLN A 84 2.57 -6.64 22.81
N THR A 85 3.21 -6.80 21.66
CA THR A 85 3.78 -8.08 21.25
C THR A 85 4.82 -8.51 22.27
N ILE A 86 4.78 -9.77 22.67
CA ILE A 86 5.81 -10.38 23.49
C ILE A 86 6.67 -11.23 22.56
N ILE A 87 7.96 -10.93 22.46
CA ILE A 87 8.90 -11.79 21.75
C ILE A 87 9.43 -12.80 22.76
N SER A 88 9.14 -14.08 22.57
CA SER A 88 9.53 -15.12 23.53
C SER A 88 11.04 -15.28 23.64
N GLU A 89 11.73 -15.21 22.52
CA GLU A 89 13.18 -15.24 22.44
C GLU A 89 13.64 -14.26 21.37
N ILE A 90 14.58 -13.38 21.71
CA ILE A 90 15.10 -12.38 20.78
C ILE A 90 16.12 -13.06 19.87
N PRO A 91 15.85 -13.11 18.56
CA PRO A 91 16.75 -13.71 17.59
C PRO A 91 18.08 -12.96 17.53
N LYS A 92 19.18 -13.69 17.33
CA LYS A 92 20.53 -13.11 17.27
C LYS A 92 20.95 -12.75 15.85
N THR A 93 20.32 -13.35 14.85
CA THR A 93 20.67 -13.18 13.43
C THR A 93 20.45 -11.76 12.94
N VAL A 94 19.37 -11.13 13.37
CA VAL A 94 19.05 -9.73 13.03
C VAL A 94 18.57 -8.96 14.27
N PRO A 95 18.88 -7.65 14.37
CA PRO A 95 18.32 -6.82 15.41
C PRO A 95 16.78 -6.79 15.36
N VAL A 96 16.13 -7.17 16.45
CA VAL A 96 14.68 -7.00 16.62
C VAL A 96 14.40 -5.83 17.57
N LYS A 97 13.61 -4.86 17.13
CA LYS A 97 13.28 -3.65 17.89
C LYS A 97 11.79 -3.36 17.86
N TYR A 98 11.25 -2.89 18.99
CA TYR A 98 9.93 -2.27 18.97
C TYR A 98 10.01 -0.89 18.32
N ARG A 99 8.92 -0.43 17.70
CA ARG A 99 8.85 0.89 17.05
C ARG A 99 9.40 2.05 17.91
N LYS A 100 9.16 2.02 19.23
CA LYS A 100 9.61 3.06 20.18
C LYS A 100 11.12 3.07 20.41
N GLN A 101 11.79 1.96 20.16
CA GLN A 101 13.24 1.81 20.33
C GLN A 101 14.01 2.26 19.08
N LEU A 102 13.33 2.34 17.93
CA LEU A 102 13.96 2.56 16.64
C LEU A 102 14.76 3.88 16.57
N PRO A 103 14.25 5.05 17.02
CA PRO A 103 15.03 6.29 16.97
C PRO A 103 16.33 6.19 17.79
N ARG A 104 16.24 5.66 19.02
CA ARG A 104 17.42 5.49 19.88
C ARG A 104 18.41 4.48 19.30
N TYR A 105 17.90 3.41 18.69
CA TYR A 105 18.74 2.39 18.08
C TYR A 105 19.51 2.95 16.88
N ILE A 106 18.81 3.63 15.95
CA ILE A 106 19.42 4.25 14.76
C ILE A 106 20.46 5.30 15.16
N SER A 107 20.13 6.19 16.11
CA SER A 107 21.07 7.21 16.60
C SER A 107 22.28 6.63 17.34
N GLY A 108 22.14 5.40 17.87
CA GLY A 108 23.22 4.68 18.57
C GLY A 108 24.07 3.80 17.66
N LEU A 109 23.74 3.69 16.36
CA LEU A 109 24.56 2.92 15.44
C LEU A 109 25.95 3.56 15.30
N PRO A 110 27.01 2.77 15.03
CA PRO A 110 28.36 3.28 14.86
C PRO A 110 28.38 4.38 13.81
N LYS A 111 29.14 5.46 14.00
CA LYS A 111 29.33 6.44 12.93
C LYS A 111 30.28 5.84 11.89
N ILE A 112 29.88 5.87 10.62
CA ILE A 112 30.70 5.43 9.49
C ILE A 112 30.91 6.66 8.60
N PRO A 113 32.10 6.83 7.98
CA PRO A 113 32.33 7.89 7.01
C PRO A 113 31.28 7.92 5.91
N THR A 114 31.08 9.09 5.33
CA THR A 114 30.27 9.25 4.12
C THR A 114 30.89 8.45 2.97
N ILE A 115 30.08 7.62 2.32
CA ILE A 115 30.51 6.77 1.20
C ILE A 115 30.00 7.35 -0.13
N LEU A 116 28.77 7.86 -0.12
CA LEU A 116 28.14 8.53 -1.25
C LEU A 116 27.91 10.00 -0.90
N SER A 117 28.11 10.91 -1.85
CA SER A 117 27.69 12.31 -1.69
C SER A 117 26.17 12.44 -1.58
N CYS A 118 25.69 13.60 -1.09
CA CYS A 118 24.27 13.91 -1.05
C CYS A 118 23.61 13.87 -2.45
N GLU A 119 24.36 14.20 -3.50
CA GLU A 119 23.85 14.12 -4.87
C GLU A 119 23.73 12.67 -5.34
N GLU A 120 24.73 11.84 -5.05
CA GLU A 120 24.71 10.41 -5.40
C GLU A 120 23.60 9.66 -4.68
N ILE A 121 23.39 9.90 -3.37
CA ILE A 121 22.30 9.25 -2.64
C ILE A 121 20.92 9.69 -3.15
N THR A 122 20.79 10.94 -3.60
CA THR A 122 19.55 11.44 -4.24
C THR A 122 19.32 10.73 -5.58
N ARG A 123 20.36 10.55 -6.39
CA ARG A 123 20.28 9.76 -7.63
C ARG A 123 19.94 8.30 -7.36
N VAL A 124 20.43 7.73 -6.26
CA VAL A 124 20.06 6.38 -5.81
C VAL A 124 18.57 6.31 -5.46
N ALA A 125 18.06 7.28 -4.71
CA ALA A 125 16.64 7.36 -4.38
C ALA A 125 15.77 7.37 -5.65
N GLN A 126 16.11 8.22 -6.63
CA GLN A 126 15.40 8.27 -7.91
C GLN A 126 15.43 6.91 -8.63
N LYS A 127 16.59 6.25 -8.70
CA LYS A 127 16.69 4.92 -9.33
C LYS A 127 15.83 3.86 -8.65
N ILE A 128 15.67 3.94 -7.32
CA ILE A 128 14.81 3.04 -6.55
C ILE A 128 13.34 3.33 -6.88
N GLU A 129 12.94 4.60 -6.93
CA GLU A 129 11.59 5.01 -7.34
C GLU A 129 11.29 4.57 -8.79
N ASP A 130 12.20 4.80 -9.73
CA ASP A 130 12.03 4.39 -11.13
C ASP A 130 11.97 2.86 -11.29
N SER A 131 12.63 2.13 -10.39
CA SER A 131 12.61 0.66 -10.37
C SER A 131 11.47 0.09 -9.54
N SER A 132 10.80 0.93 -8.75
CA SER A 132 9.61 0.58 -7.99
C SER A 132 8.49 0.36 -9.00
N GLN A 133 8.23 -0.90 -9.29
CA GLN A 133 6.90 -1.25 -9.75
C GLN A 133 6.00 -1.09 -8.54
N GLU A 134 5.22 0.00 -8.48
CA GLU A 134 4.00 -0.03 -7.68
C GLU A 134 3.29 -1.31 -8.11
N ASN A 135 3.22 -2.29 -7.20
CA ASN A 135 2.44 -3.51 -7.37
C ASN A 135 0.96 -3.13 -7.29
N TYR A 136 0.54 -2.27 -8.21
CA TYR A 136 -0.84 -1.94 -8.47
C TYR A 136 -1.47 -3.17 -9.09
N ARG A 137 -1.89 -4.05 -8.20
CA ARG A 137 -2.93 -5.03 -8.48
C ARG A 137 -4.21 -4.41 -7.99
N LEU A 138 -5.21 -4.42 -8.85
CA LEU A 138 -6.57 -4.05 -8.50
C LEU A 138 -6.98 -4.89 -7.29
N ALA A 139 -7.65 -4.30 -6.31
CA ALA A 139 -7.96 -5.04 -5.08
C ALA A 139 -8.72 -6.35 -5.36
N CYS A 140 -9.62 -6.36 -6.34
CA CYS A 140 -10.29 -7.57 -6.80
C CYS A 140 -9.30 -8.64 -7.26
N GLU A 141 -8.29 -8.30 -8.06
CA GLU A 141 -7.26 -9.23 -8.50
C GLU A 141 -6.37 -9.68 -7.34
N ARG A 142 -5.99 -8.75 -6.46
CA ARG A 142 -5.09 -9.01 -5.33
C ARG A 142 -5.70 -9.95 -4.30
N PHE A 143 -6.98 -9.75 -3.98
CA PHE A 143 -7.68 -10.49 -2.92
C PHE A 143 -8.64 -11.55 -3.47
N ASN A 144 -8.67 -11.74 -4.80
CA ASN A 144 -9.53 -12.70 -5.50
C ASN A 144 -11.04 -12.47 -5.23
N PHE A 145 -11.46 -11.20 -5.19
CA PHE A 145 -12.88 -10.82 -5.13
C PHE A 145 -13.44 -10.58 -6.52
N GLN A 146 -14.66 -11.03 -6.76
CA GLN A 146 -15.42 -10.65 -7.93
C GLN A 146 -15.94 -9.22 -7.76
N PRO A 147 -15.87 -8.35 -8.79
CA PRO A 147 -16.45 -7.00 -8.72
C PRO A 147 -17.94 -6.97 -8.33
N SER A 148 -18.68 -8.06 -8.59
CA SER A 148 -20.08 -8.21 -8.17
C SER A 148 -20.28 -8.38 -6.66
N GLU A 149 -19.24 -8.76 -5.92
CA GLU A 149 -19.26 -8.84 -4.46
C GLU A 149 -19.09 -7.46 -3.81
N LEU A 150 -18.66 -6.47 -4.58
CA LEU A 150 -18.52 -5.10 -4.10
C LEU A 150 -19.86 -4.40 -4.05
N LYS A 151 -20.04 -3.57 -3.02
CA LYS A 151 -21.21 -2.72 -2.90
C LYS A 151 -21.17 -1.61 -3.94
N SER A 152 -22.08 -1.68 -4.91
CA SER A 152 -22.28 -0.65 -5.95
C SER A 152 -23.04 0.58 -5.41
N GLY A 153 -22.88 1.71 -6.09
CA GLY A 153 -23.54 2.98 -5.81
C GLY A 153 -22.62 4.00 -5.12
N VAL A 154 -23.16 5.19 -4.87
CA VAL A 154 -22.46 6.20 -4.08
C VAL A 154 -22.65 5.89 -2.60
N LEU A 155 -21.55 5.73 -1.86
CA LEU A 155 -21.56 5.33 -0.46
C LEU A 155 -21.22 6.49 0.47
N CYS A 156 -21.86 6.52 1.63
CA CYS A 156 -21.62 7.52 2.66
C CYS A 156 -20.30 7.26 3.38
N SER A 157 -19.42 8.26 3.42
CA SER A 157 -18.12 8.19 4.12
C SER A 157 -18.24 7.87 5.62
N ASP A 158 -19.37 8.15 6.26
CA ASP A 158 -19.55 7.98 7.71
C ASP A 158 -20.10 6.61 8.13
N CYS A 159 -20.97 6.01 7.30
CA CYS A 159 -21.72 4.81 7.70
C CYS A 159 -21.81 3.74 6.61
N ASN A 160 -21.15 3.97 5.46
CA ASN A 160 -21.20 3.09 4.28
C ASN A 160 -22.61 2.81 3.74
N GLY A 161 -23.61 3.61 4.14
CA GLY A 161 -24.97 3.57 3.63
C GLY A 161 -25.04 4.08 2.18
N LEU A 162 -26.01 3.57 1.41
CA LEU A 162 -26.26 4.08 0.06
C LEU A 162 -26.72 5.53 0.12
N MET A 163 -26.21 6.33 -0.82
CA MET A 163 -26.61 7.71 -1.00
C MET A 163 -27.46 7.86 -2.26
N ASN A 164 -28.43 8.77 -2.18
CA ASN A 164 -29.20 9.19 -3.34
C ASN A 164 -29.06 10.69 -3.56
N ARG A 165 -29.44 11.15 -4.75
CA ARG A 165 -29.40 12.57 -5.09
C ARG A 165 -30.58 12.94 -5.99
N LYS A 166 -31.31 13.99 -5.61
CA LYS A 166 -32.24 14.68 -6.51
C LYS A 166 -31.48 15.71 -7.34
N ARG A 167 -31.94 15.99 -8.56
CA ARG A 167 -31.34 17.00 -9.45
C ARG A 167 -31.22 18.33 -8.70
N GLY A 168 -30.03 18.94 -8.74
CA GLY A 168 -29.75 20.22 -8.07
C GLY A 168 -29.41 20.13 -6.58
N GLN A 169 -29.49 18.95 -5.94
CA GLN A 169 -29.20 18.80 -4.51
C GLN A 169 -27.84 18.12 -4.25
N LYS A 170 -27.38 18.16 -3.00
CA LYS A 170 -26.25 17.35 -2.51
C LYS A 170 -26.67 15.87 -2.43
N TRP A 171 -25.71 14.95 -2.40
CA TRP A 171 -25.99 13.55 -2.10
C TRP A 171 -26.45 13.45 -0.65
N ARG A 172 -27.50 12.67 -0.39
CA ARG A 172 -28.01 12.40 0.96
C ARG A 172 -27.89 10.91 1.24
N CYS A 173 -27.33 10.56 2.40
CA CYS A 173 -27.29 9.18 2.86
C CYS A 173 -28.68 8.72 3.29
N LEU A 174 -29.10 7.55 2.80
CA LEU A 174 -30.38 6.95 3.14
C LEU A 174 -30.40 6.35 4.56
N ASN A 175 -29.23 5.98 5.08
CA ASN A 175 -29.09 5.40 6.42
C ASN A 175 -28.99 6.49 7.52
N CYS A 176 -27.96 7.34 7.49
CA CYS A 176 -27.72 8.35 8.53
C CYS A 176 -28.23 9.76 8.21
N GLY A 177 -28.81 10.00 7.03
CA GLY A 177 -29.38 11.30 6.64
C GLY A 177 -28.36 12.40 6.28
N LYS A 178 -27.05 12.19 6.48
CA LYS A 178 -26.00 13.18 6.19
C LYS A 178 -25.93 13.56 4.70
N TYR A 179 -25.56 14.81 4.43
CA TYR A 179 -25.40 15.34 3.09
C TYR A 179 -23.93 15.49 2.72
N ALA A 180 -23.61 15.24 1.46
CA ALA A 180 -22.22 15.27 1.00
C ALA A 180 -22.10 15.54 -0.51
N THR A 181 -20.93 15.99 -0.95
CA THR A 181 -20.69 16.45 -2.34
C THR A 181 -19.59 15.70 -3.07
N GLN A 182 -18.69 15.02 -2.35
CA GLN A 182 -17.47 14.43 -2.91
C GLN A 182 -17.52 12.91 -3.04
N GLU A 183 -18.52 12.27 -2.45
CA GLU A 183 -18.69 10.82 -2.32
C GLU A 183 -18.88 10.16 -3.69
N LEU A 184 -19.42 10.92 -4.64
CA LEU A 184 -19.47 10.51 -6.03
C LEU A 184 -18.07 10.33 -6.64
N TYR A 185 -17.16 11.26 -6.39
CA TYR A 185 -15.80 11.19 -6.92
C TYR A 185 -14.98 10.12 -6.21
N LYS A 186 -15.16 9.98 -4.89
CA LYS A 186 -14.59 8.85 -4.12
C LYS A 186 -15.05 7.50 -4.65
N ALA A 187 -16.35 7.33 -4.90
CA ALA A 187 -16.86 6.10 -5.51
C ALA A 187 -16.23 5.87 -6.88
N LEU A 188 -16.05 6.92 -7.69
CA LEU A 188 -15.36 6.78 -8.97
C LEU A 188 -13.89 6.38 -8.81
N GLU A 189 -13.17 6.94 -7.83
CA GLU A 189 -11.81 6.52 -7.47
C GLU A 189 -11.75 5.05 -7.02
N ASP A 190 -12.72 4.61 -6.22
CA ASP A 190 -12.84 3.21 -5.77
C ASP A 190 -12.92 2.24 -6.95
N TRP A 191 -13.61 2.59 -8.05
CA TRP A 191 -13.60 1.77 -9.26
C TRP A 191 -12.17 1.51 -9.77
N PHE A 192 -11.36 2.57 -9.84
CA PHE A 192 -10.00 2.49 -10.33
C PHE A 192 -9.07 1.81 -9.32
N LEU A 193 -9.34 1.87 -8.02
CA LEU A 193 -8.52 1.15 -7.03
C LEU A 193 -8.89 -0.33 -6.93
N LEU A 194 -10.17 -0.68 -7.11
CA LEU A 194 -10.69 -2.00 -6.81
C LEU A 194 -10.88 -2.87 -8.05
N ILE A 195 -11.38 -2.31 -9.16
CA ILE A 195 -12.00 -3.09 -10.24
C ILE A 195 -11.19 -3.09 -11.54
N LYS A 196 -10.95 -1.92 -12.15
CA LYS A 196 -10.27 -1.79 -13.46
C LYS A 196 -9.59 -0.43 -13.63
N PRO A 197 -8.47 -0.36 -14.39
CA PRO A 197 -7.77 0.90 -14.66
C PRO A 197 -8.50 1.81 -15.66
N THR A 198 -9.60 1.33 -16.26
CA THR A 198 -10.43 2.05 -17.22
C THR A 198 -11.88 1.93 -16.85
N ILE A 199 -12.70 2.91 -17.23
CA ILE A 199 -14.15 2.85 -17.09
C ILE A 199 -14.84 3.34 -18.35
N SER A 200 -15.81 2.57 -18.84
CA SER A 200 -16.75 3.00 -19.89
C SER A 200 -17.98 3.68 -19.29
N ASN A 201 -18.80 4.33 -20.12
CA ASN A 201 -20.07 4.90 -19.66
C ASN A 201 -21.01 3.81 -19.09
N ALA A 202 -21.05 2.64 -19.72
CA ALA A 202 -21.87 1.52 -19.27
C ALA A 202 -21.41 0.98 -17.91
N GLU A 203 -20.10 0.81 -17.73
CA GLU A 203 -19.50 0.40 -16.45
C GLU A 203 -19.75 1.45 -15.36
N CYS A 204 -19.57 2.74 -15.66
CA CYS A 204 -19.85 3.83 -14.73
C CYS A 204 -21.32 3.82 -14.25
N ARG A 205 -22.25 3.57 -15.17
CA ARG A 205 -23.67 3.44 -14.80
C ARG A 205 -23.95 2.25 -13.92
N ALA A 206 -23.41 1.08 -14.28
CA ALA A 206 -23.61 -0.14 -13.52
C ALA A 206 -23.02 -0.02 -12.11
N PHE A 207 -21.81 0.54 -12.00
CA PHE A 207 -21.11 0.67 -10.74
C PHE A 207 -21.72 1.73 -9.82
N LEU A 208 -22.15 2.89 -10.36
CA LEU A 208 -22.71 3.98 -9.56
C LEU A 208 -24.24 3.94 -9.45
N ASN A 209 -24.90 2.88 -9.96
CA ASN A 209 -26.36 2.74 -10.02
C ASN A 209 -27.06 3.93 -10.71
N LEU A 210 -26.54 4.35 -11.86
CA LEU A 210 -27.07 5.48 -12.64
C LEU A 210 -28.00 5.01 -13.76
N ASN A 211 -29.23 5.51 -13.74
CA ASN A 211 -30.23 5.22 -14.77
C ASN A 211 -30.02 6.00 -16.09
N SER A 212 -29.17 7.05 -16.09
CA SER A 212 -29.02 7.95 -17.23
C SER A 212 -27.60 7.89 -17.82
N LYS A 213 -27.52 7.60 -19.13
CA LYS A 213 -26.28 7.71 -19.92
C LYS A 213 -25.70 9.12 -19.89
N TYR A 214 -26.55 10.14 -19.84
CA TYR A 214 -26.14 11.54 -19.79
C TYR A 214 -25.55 11.90 -18.43
N ALA A 215 -26.12 11.39 -17.34
CA ALA A 215 -25.56 11.58 -16.00
C ALA A 215 -24.14 11.01 -15.92
N ALA A 216 -23.94 9.77 -16.38
CA ALA A 216 -22.62 9.15 -16.42
C ALA A 216 -21.63 9.94 -17.31
N SER A 217 -22.06 10.41 -18.49
CA SER A 217 -21.20 11.24 -19.35
C SER A 217 -20.79 12.56 -18.71
N ILE A 218 -21.69 13.21 -17.97
CA ILE A 218 -21.39 14.44 -17.22
C ILE A 218 -20.37 14.12 -16.14
N ILE A 219 -20.61 13.09 -15.32
CA ILE A 219 -19.71 12.69 -14.24
C ILE A 219 -18.30 12.45 -14.80
N LEU A 220 -18.17 11.58 -15.80
CA LEU A 220 -16.88 11.23 -16.39
C LEU A 220 -16.15 12.41 -17.03
N ARG A 221 -16.89 13.40 -17.58
CA ARG A 221 -16.30 14.62 -18.16
C ARG A 221 -15.85 15.64 -17.11
N HIS A 222 -16.56 15.72 -15.99
CA HIS A 222 -16.23 16.64 -14.90
C HIS A 222 -15.24 16.04 -13.89
N SER A 223 -14.91 14.75 -14.03
CA SER A 223 -13.78 14.11 -13.34
C SER A 223 -12.45 14.44 -14.02
N LYS A 224 -11.34 14.32 -13.29
CA LYS A 224 -9.96 14.48 -13.80
C LYS A 224 -9.49 13.29 -14.66
N LEU A 225 -10.36 12.77 -15.52
CA LEU A 225 -10.12 11.58 -16.33
C LEU A 225 -9.81 11.96 -17.78
N SER A 226 -8.84 11.27 -18.36
CA SER A 226 -8.56 11.31 -19.79
C SER A 226 -9.50 10.38 -20.55
N ARG A 227 -9.95 10.82 -21.73
CA ARG A 227 -10.86 10.09 -22.61
C ARG A 227 -10.09 9.52 -23.80
N LYS A 228 -10.30 8.24 -24.12
CA LYS A 228 -9.75 7.60 -25.34
C LYS A 228 -10.81 6.75 -26.04
N GLY A 229 -10.59 6.55 -27.33
CA GLY A 229 -11.49 5.80 -28.21
C GLY A 229 -12.59 6.65 -28.86
N LYS A 230 -13.28 6.05 -29.83
CA LYS A 230 -14.46 6.62 -30.50
C LYS A 230 -15.71 5.86 -30.06
N PRO A 231 -16.89 6.49 -30.00
CA PRO A 231 -18.13 5.78 -29.73
C PRO A 231 -18.31 4.56 -30.67
N PRO A 232 -18.76 3.40 -30.18
CA PRO A 232 -19.16 3.09 -28.80
C PRO A 232 -18.01 2.68 -27.87
N LYS A 233 -16.78 2.52 -28.38
CA LYS A 233 -15.60 2.05 -27.65
C LYS A 233 -14.87 3.18 -26.88
N THR A 234 -15.63 4.13 -26.34
CA THR A 234 -15.06 5.21 -25.52
C THR A 234 -14.85 4.72 -24.08
N TYR A 235 -13.67 4.96 -23.55
CA TYR A 235 -13.34 4.69 -22.15
C TYR A 235 -12.54 5.84 -21.54
N TYR A 236 -12.54 5.89 -20.22
CA TYR A 236 -11.93 6.93 -19.41
C TYR A 236 -10.91 6.30 -18.45
N PHE A 237 -9.83 7.02 -18.16
CA PHE A 237 -8.72 6.55 -17.32
C PHE A 237 -7.96 7.72 -16.72
N TYR A 238 -7.24 7.49 -15.63
CA TYR A 238 -6.27 8.47 -15.11
C TYR A 238 -5.01 8.43 -15.97
N ALA A 239 -4.65 9.57 -16.57
CA ALA A 239 -3.42 9.68 -17.37
C ALA A 239 -2.16 9.65 -16.50
N ASP A 240 -2.26 10.20 -15.30
CA ASP A 240 -1.28 10.12 -14.25
C ASP A 240 -1.95 9.43 -13.05
N LYS A 241 -1.46 8.23 -12.72
CA LYS A 241 -2.03 7.43 -11.63
C LYS A 241 -1.69 8.00 -10.25
N GLU A 242 -0.68 8.84 -10.10
CA GLU A 242 -0.40 9.50 -8.82
C GLU A 242 -1.58 10.35 -8.34
N GLN A 243 -2.42 10.82 -9.27
CA GLN A 243 -3.64 11.56 -8.95
C GLN A 243 -4.66 10.74 -8.15
N LEU A 244 -4.61 9.42 -8.19
CA LEU A 244 -5.45 8.53 -7.35
C LEU A 244 -4.92 8.43 -5.91
N TYR A 245 -3.63 8.69 -5.69
CA TYR A 245 -2.94 8.41 -4.42
C TYR A 245 -2.57 9.66 -3.62
N ARG A 246 -2.50 10.83 -4.26
CA ARG A 246 -2.30 12.11 -3.59
C ARG A 246 -3.58 12.52 -2.83
N LYS A 247 -3.65 12.13 -1.55
CA LYS A 247 -4.58 12.72 -0.56
C LYS A 247 -3.93 13.86 0.18
#